data_AF-A0A0S7YGI2-F1
#
_entry.id   AF-A0A0S7YGI2-F1
#
_cell.length_a   1.000
_cell.length_b   1.000
_cell.length_c   1.000
_cell.angle_alpha   90.00
_cell.angle_beta   90.00
_cell.angle_gamma   90.00
#
_symmetry.space_group_name_H-M   'P 1'
#
loop_
_entity.id
_entity.type
_entity.pdbx_description
1 polymer ?
#
loop_
_entity_poly.entity_id
_entity_poly.type
_entity_poly.pdbx_seq_one_letter_code
_entity_poly.pdbx_strand_id
1 'polypeptide(L)'
;IWRKNKRDNNNNGFFDLDYDGVDLNRNYDFYWSEGGSSEPSSEYYRGPAPFSENEARAVRDLCLDHHFVFCITYHSARTGLGEVVYYPWVYSGGYSPDCLFLRGIADTLSKLIINDAGNSHYTALIGQGVDGRARNWLYGVCGTFTYCIEVSTTTIQPGWMVDDICQRNVVGAYYLLERMSGCGITGCVYDSLTGHPLRAEIIIEGYHDPVLPARQSEPMHGRFFRILSPGIYNVEIRKNGYVSQYLHDIIVGNNELTQLTISLSKAEFELLKENDTNSILVNPNPARNIILIHLNKPSNFSSISIYDSVGRSLISFEDPTNDIVWQCIDDANRKIANGVYYVIGETIDQRLIQKVVVFR
;
A
#
# COMPACT_ATOMS: atom_id res chain seq x y z
N ILE A 1 -15.68 -31.06 -7.00
CA ILE A 1 -14.49 -30.41 -7.61
C ILE A 1 -13.65 -29.87 -6.47
N TRP A 2 -12.36 -30.22 -6.46
CA TRP A 2 -11.39 -29.77 -5.45
C TRP A 2 -10.93 -28.33 -5.72
N ARG A 3 -10.87 -27.48 -4.69
CA ARG A 3 -10.54 -26.04 -4.79
C ARG A 3 -9.21 -25.68 -4.14
N LYS A 4 -8.81 -26.41 -3.10
CA LYS A 4 -7.63 -26.15 -2.29
C LYS A 4 -6.37 -26.69 -2.97
N ASN A 5 -5.19 -26.37 -2.47
CA ASN A 5 -3.97 -27.09 -2.86
C ASN A 5 -3.94 -28.50 -2.23
N LYS A 6 -2.80 -29.19 -2.25
CA LYS A 6 -2.65 -30.56 -1.70
C LYS A 6 -1.82 -30.63 -0.41
N ARG A 7 -1.83 -29.55 0.40
CA ARG A 7 -1.17 -29.57 1.71
C ARG A 7 -1.73 -30.69 2.59
N ASP A 8 -0.88 -31.54 3.12
CA ASP A 8 -1.26 -32.49 4.18
C ASP A 8 -1.45 -31.71 5.49
N ASN A 9 -2.71 -31.55 5.92
CA ASN A 9 -3.04 -30.73 7.08
C ASN A 9 -2.88 -31.48 8.40
N ASN A 10 -2.90 -32.81 8.39
CA ASN A 10 -2.79 -33.66 9.60
C ASN A 10 -1.45 -34.40 9.70
N ASN A 11 -0.57 -34.26 8.70
CA ASN A 11 0.75 -34.89 8.58
C ASN A 11 0.70 -36.42 8.61
N ASN A 12 -0.37 -37.03 8.09
CA ASN A 12 -0.51 -38.49 8.04
C ASN A 12 0.14 -39.14 6.80
N GLY A 13 0.58 -38.34 5.83
CA GLY A 13 1.21 -38.80 4.59
C GLY A 13 0.24 -39.28 3.50
N PHE A 14 -1.07 -39.12 3.69
CA PHE A 14 -2.12 -39.48 2.75
C PHE A 14 -2.98 -38.26 2.41
N PHE A 15 -3.48 -38.20 1.17
CA PHE A 15 -4.33 -37.08 0.76
C PHE A 15 -5.79 -37.32 1.15
N ASP A 16 -6.27 -36.54 2.11
CA ASP A 16 -7.63 -36.59 2.63
C ASP A 16 -8.52 -35.54 1.96
N LEU A 17 -9.39 -35.98 1.03
CA LEU A 17 -10.24 -35.08 0.25
C LEU A 17 -11.14 -34.16 1.10
N ASP A 18 -11.52 -34.55 2.32
CA ASP A 18 -12.42 -33.74 3.16
C ASP A 18 -11.69 -32.89 4.20
N TYR A 19 -10.35 -32.91 4.22
CA TYR A 19 -9.56 -32.25 5.27
C TYR A 19 -8.34 -31.49 4.76
N ASP A 20 -7.65 -32.01 3.74
CA ASP A 20 -6.38 -31.48 3.28
C ASP A 20 -6.48 -30.23 2.44
N GLY A 21 -5.35 -29.60 2.20
CA GLY A 21 -5.21 -28.42 1.36
C GLY A 21 -5.61 -27.13 2.04
N VAL A 22 -5.21 -26.03 1.41
CA VAL A 22 -5.52 -24.64 1.74
C VAL A 22 -6.06 -23.93 0.49
N ASP A 23 -7.08 -23.07 0.65
CA ASP A 23 -7.53 -22.18 -0.42
C ASP A 23 -6.51 -21.04 -0.59
N LEU A 24 -5.72 -21.12 -1.66
CA LEU A 24 -4.69 -20.12 -1.97
C LEU A 24 -5.29 -18.71 -2.11
N ASN A 25 -6.54 -18.58 -2.59
CA ASN A 25 -7.23 -17.29 -2.69
C ASN A 25 -7.91 -16.86 -1.37
N ARG A 26 -7.47 -17.43 -0.24
CA ARG A 26 -7.74 -16.94 1.13
C ARG A 26 -6.44 -16.82 1.95
N ASN A 27 -5.28 -17.15 1.37
CA ASN A 27 -4.01 -17.29 2.11
C ASN A 27 -3.16 -16.01 2.13
N TYR A 28 -3.67 -14.86 1.68
CA TYR A 28 -2.92 -13.59 1.70
C TYR A 28 -3.20 -12.80 2.97
N ASP A 29 -2.23 -12.01 3.46
CA ASP A 29 -2.32 -11.29 4.74
C ASP A 29 -3.33 -10.12 4.78
N PHE A 30 -3.89 -9.73 3.63
CA PHE A 30 -4.83 -8.60 3.53
C PHE A 30 -6.21 -8.96 4.12
N TYR A 31 -6.47 -8.51 5.35
CA TYR A 31 -7.66 -8.88 6.13
C TYR A 31 -7.85 -10.40 6.26
N TRP A 32 -6.74 -11.15 6.34
CA TRP A 32 -6.74 -12.61 6.38
C TRP A 32 -7.64 -13.19 7.47
N SER A 33 -7.60 -12.61 8.67
CA SER A 33 -8.40 -13.06 9.81
C SER A 33 -9.90 -12.83 9.66
N GLU A 34 -10.32 -11.97 8.72
CA GLU A 34 -11.70 -11.52 8.55
C GLU A 34 -12.42 -12.20 7.37
N GLY A 35 -11.74 -13.06 6.61
CA GLY A 35 -12.40 -13.93 5.63
C GLY A 35 -11.83 -15.33 5.54
N GLY A 36 -12.45 -16.14 4.69
CA GLY A 36 -12.21 -17.58 4.63
C GLY A 36 -12.71 -18.31 5.89
N SER A 37 -12.24 -19.53 6.10
CA SER A 37 -12.54 -20.36 7.27
C SER A 37 -11.26 -20.78 7.98
N SER A 38 -11.31 -20.95 9.30
CA SER A 38 -10.26 -21.57 10.11
C SER A 38 -10.35 -23.11 10.17
N GLU A 39 -11.41 -23.69 9.62
CA GLU A 39 -11.64 -25.14 9.68
C GLU A 39 -11.01 -25.83 8.46
N PRO A 40 -10.07 -26.78 8.64
CA PRO A 40 -9.43 -27.48 7.52
C PRO A 40 -10.40 -28.14 6.56
N SER A 41 -11.54 -28.64 7.05
CA SER A 41 -12.58 -29.25 6.22
C SER A 41 -13.35 -28.27 5.33
N SER A 42 -13.23 -26.97 5.57
CA SER A 42 -13.86 -25.96 4.72
C SER A 42 -13.15 -25.86 3.37
N GLU A 43 -13.93 -25.70 2.30
CA GLU A 43 -13.38 -25.37 0.97
C GLU A 43 -12.71 -23.99 0.91
N TYR A 44 -13.03 -23.11 1.87
CA TYR A 44 -12.46 -21.78 2.02
C TYR A 44 -11.43 -21.73 3.16
N TYR A 45 -10.88 -22.89 3.57
CA TYR A 45 -9.86 -22.95 4.60
C TYR A 45 -8.66 -22.08 4.23
N ARG A 46 -8.40 -21.03 5.02
CA ARG A 46 -7.41 -19.99 4.72
C ARG A 46 -5.98 -20.35 5.07
N GLY A 47 -5.78 -21.55 5.63
CA GLY A 47 -4.51 -22.02 6.15
C GLY A 47 -4.31 -21.68 7.63
N PRO A 48 -3.21 -22.15 8.24
CA PRO A 48 -2.88 -21.90 9.64
C PRO A 48 -2.37 -20.47 9.91
N ALA A 49 -1.86 -19.79 8.89
CA ALA A 49 -1.34 -18.42 8.96
C ALA A 49 -1.40 -17.79 7.55
N PRO A 50 -1.38 -16.45 7.40
CA PRO A 50 -1.21 -15.84 6.10
C PRO A 50 0.14 -16.27 5.50
N PHE A 51 0.14 -16.52 4.20
CA PHE A 51 1.29 -17.02 3.44
C PHE A 51 1.87 -18.33 3.99
N SER A 52 1.04 -19.19 4.56
CA SER A 52 1.46 -20.53 4.99
C SER A 52 1.83 -21.44 3.82
N GLU A 53 1.35 -21.13 2.61
CA GLU A 53 1.56 -21.93 1.42
C GLU A 53 2.74 -21.42 0.58
N ASN A 54 3.49 -22.33 -0.03
CA ASN A 54 4.65 -22.00 -0.86
C ASN A 54 4.24 -21.18 -2.09
N GLU A 55 3.12 -21.54 -2.69
CA GLU A 55 2.56 -20.93 -3.89
C GLU A 55 2.19 -19.46 -3.63
N ALA A 56 1.54 -19.18 -2.50
CA ALA A 56 1.19 -17.82 -2.10
C ALA A 56 2.45 -16.98 -1.80
N ARG A 57 3.46 -17.58 -1.14
CA ARG A 57 4.76 -16.92 -0.88
C ARG A 57 5.52 -16.60 -2.16
N ALA A 58 5.53 -17.50 -3.14
CA ALA A 58 6.21 -17.26 -4.41
C ALA A 58 5.61 -16.06 -5.17
N VAL A 59 4.28 -15.95 -5.21
CA VAL A 59 3.60 -14.80 -5.82
C VAL A 59 3.86 -13.52 -5.03
N ARG A 60 3.80 -13.58 -3.69
CA ARG A 60 4.13 -12.45 -2.81
C ARG A 60 5.52 -11.92 -3.10
N ASP A 61 6.52 -12.79 -3.09
CA ASP A 61 7.92 -12.40 -3.23
C ASP A 61 8.17 -11.78 -4.61
N LEU A 62 7.57 -12.35 -5.67
CA LEU A 62 7.63 -11.78 -7.02
C LEU A 62 7.01 -10.37 -7.09
N CYS A 63 5.85 -10.16 -6.48
CA CYS A 63 5.16 -8.86 -6.52
C CYS A 63 5.77 -7.80 -5.57
N LEU A 64 6.51 -8.22 -4.54
CA LEU A 64 7.28 -7.29 -3.70
C LEU A 64 8.61 -6.90 -4.32
N ASP A 65 9.22 -7.78 -5.12
CA ASP A 65 10.46 -7.50 -5.85
C ASP A 65 10.20 -6.66 -7.12
N HIS A 66 9.06 -6.86 -7.77
CA HIS A 66 8.66 -6.15 -8.97
C HIS A 66 7.39 -5.31 -8.81
N HIS A 67 7.46 -4.03 -9.19
CA HIS A 67 6.33 -3.10 -9.12
C HIS A 67 5.42 -3.21 -10.35
N PHE A 68 4.64 -4.30 -10.44
CA PHE A 68 3.68 -4.49 -11.53
C PHE A 68 2.56 -3.44 -11.50
N VAL A 69 2.21 -2.89 -12.65
CA VAL A 69 1.12 -1.91 -12.77
C VAL A 69 -0.24 -2.59 -12.88
N PHE A 70 -0.35 -3.62 -13.72
CA PHE A 70 -1.57 -4.39 -13.93
C PHE A 70 -1.35 -5.88 -13.64
N CYS A 71 -2.40 -6.56 -13.18
CA CYS A 71 -2.42 -8.01 -13.01
C CYS A 71 -3.80 -8.56 -13.38
N ILE A 72 -3.84 -9.72 -14.04
CA ILE A 72 -5.05 -10.52 -14.21
C ILE A 72 -4.89 -11.82 -13.43
N THR A 73 -5.85 -12.14 -12.57
CA THR A 73 -5.98 -13.45 -11.93
C THR A 73 -7.15 -14.19 -12.58
N TYR A 74 -6.87 -15.22 -13.37
CA TYR A 74 -7.93 -16.05 -13.96
C TYR A 74 -8.46 -17.07 -12.94
N HIS A 75 -9.77 -17.14 -12.84
CA HIS A 75 -10.52 -18.08 -12.01
C HIS A 75 -11.59 -18.77 -12.85
N SER A 76 -12.14 -19.87 -12.35
CA SER A 76 -13.37 -20.47 -12.88
C SER A 76 -14.39 -20.55 -11.76
N ALA A 77 -15.58 -20.02 -12.02
CA ALA A 77 -16.58 -19.88 -10.98
C ALA A 77 -17.08 -21.28 -10.58
N ARG A 78 -16.83 -21.66 -9.32
CA ARG A 78 -17.43 -22.84 -8.68
C ARG A 78 -18.76 -22.49 -8.03
N THR A 79 -18.82 -21.31 -7.43
CA THR A 79 -19.97 -20.71 -6.77
C THR A 79 -20.08 -19.26 -7.23
N GLY A 80 -21.27 -18.80 -7.56
CA GLY A 80 -21.47 -17.45 -8.08
C GLY A 80 -21.51 -17.41 -9.61
N LEU A 81 -21.02 -16.31 -10.19
CA LEU A 81 -21.15 -16.01 -11.62
C LEU A 81 -19.81 -16.23 -12.33
N GLY A 82 -19.85 -17.00 -13.42
CA GLY A 82 -18.82 -16.99 -14.45
C GLY A 82 -19.01 -15.82 -15.41
N GLU A 83 -18.06 -15.60 -16.30
CA GLU A 83 -18.08 -14.52 -17.31
C GLU A 83 -18.09 -13.11 -16.69
N VAL A 84 -17.30 -12.96 -15.61
CA VAL A 84 -17.26 -11.74 -14.80
C VAL A 84 -15.82 -11.26 -14.60
N VAL A 85 -15.64 -9.94 -14.64
CA VAL A 85 -14.40 -9.25 -14.27
C VAL A 85 -14.59 -8.55 -12.93
N TYR A 86 -13.98 -9.07 -11.87
CA TYR A 86 -13.99 -8.49 -10.54
C TYR A 86 -12.86 -7.48 -10.33
N TYR A 87 -13.19 -6.25 -9.94
CA TYR A 87 -12.21 -5.20 -9.60
C TYR A 87 -12.28 -4.76 -8.12
N PRO A 88 -11.13 -4.41 -7.50
CA PRO A 88 -11.07 -3.95 -6.12
C PRO A 88 -11.89 -2.70 -5.86
N TRP A 89 -12.32 -2.45 -4.64
CA TRP A 89 -13.12 -3.34 -3.81
C TRP A 89 -14.18 -2.48 -3.12
N VAL A 90 -15.14 -3.13 -2.46
CA VAL A 90 -16.09 -2.49 -1.54
C VAL A 90 -16.16 -3.26 -0.22
N TYR A 91 -16.31 -2.56 0.90
CA TYR A 91 -16.65 -3.11 2.22
C TYR A 91 -17.27 -2.03 3.12
N SER A 92 -17.56 -2.35 4.39
CA SER A 92 -18.18 -1.43 5.36
C SER A 92 -17.43 -0.10 5.55
N GLY A 93 -16.12 -0.10 5.35
CA GLY A 93 -15.26 1.10 5.41
C GLY A 93 -15.22 1.93 4.11
N GLY A 94 -15.93 1.51 3.06
CA GLY A 94 -16.02 2.22 1.79
C GLY A 94 -15.38 1.48 0.62
N TYR A 95 -14.86 2.26 -0.31
CA TYR A 95 -14.30 1.78 -1.58
C TYR A 95 -12.78 1.87 -1.57
N SER A 96 -12.12 1.07 -2.43
CA SER A 96 -10.70 1.30 -2.75
C SER A 96 -10.46 2.72 -3.26
N PRO A 97 -9.28 3.34 -2.98
CA PRO A 97 -8.98 4.71 -3.45
C PRO A 97 -9.17 4.94 -4.95
N ASP A 98 -8.84 3.93 -5.76
CA ASP A 98 -8.96 3.99 -7.22
C ASP A 98 -10.28 3.43 -7.75
N CYS A 99 -11.32 3.26 -6.93
CA CYS A 99 -12.51 2.48 -7.30
C CYS A 99 -13.14 2.93 -8.62
N LEU A 100 -13.30 4.24 -8.85
CA LEU A 100 -13.89 4.75 -10.09
C LEU A 100 -12.98 4.51 -11.31
N PHE A 101 -11.67 4.65 -11.11
CA PHE A 101 -10.69 4.39 -12.16
C PHE A 101 -10.62 2.90 -12.51
N LEU A 102 -10.53 2.03 -11.51
CA LEU A 102 -10.57 0.57 -11.65
C LEU A 102 -11.86 0.11 -12.35
N ARG A 103 -13.01 0.67 -11.98
CA ARG A 103 -14.30 0.39 -12.61
C ARG A 103 -14.29 0.73 -14.10
N GLY A 104 -13.82 1.92 -14.47
CA GLY A 104 -13.78 2.34 -15.88
C GLY A 104 -12.98 1.38 -16.76
N ILE A 105 -11.82 0.92 -16.26
CA ILE A 105 -11.02 -0.10 -16.95
C ILE A 105 -11.74 -1.46 -16.97
N ALA A 106 -12.35 -1.88 -15.86
CA ALA A 106 -13.07 -3.15 -15.79
C ALA A 106 -14.25 -3.19 -16.76
N ASP A 107 -15.02 -2.10 -16.87
CA ASP A 107 -16.17 -1.97 -17.77
C ASP A 107 -15.74 -2.08 -19.25
N THR A 108 -14.60 -1.50 -19.62
CA THR A 108 -14.05 -1.66 -20.98
C THR A 108 -13.49 -3.07 -21.18
N LEU A 109 -12.67 -3.55 -20.25
CA LEU A 109 -12.08 -4.89 -20.28
C LEU A 109 -13.14 -5.99 -20.45
N SER A 110 -14.23 -5.93 -19.70
CA SER A 110 -15.29 -6.94 -19.76
C SER A 110 -16.03 -6.91 -21.10
N LYS A 111 -16.26 -5.73 -21.68
CA LYS A 111 -16.89 -5.56 -23.00
C LYS A 111 -16.04 -6.03 -24.17
N LEU A 112 -14.73 -6.20 -23.99
CA LEU A 112 -13.86 -6.76 -25.02
C LEU A 112 -13.95 -8.29 -25.07
N ILE A 113 -14.32 -8.94 -23.97
CA ILE A 113 -14.33 -10.40 -23.84
C ILE A 113 -15.73 -10.90 -24.22
N ILE A 114 -15.85 -11.64 -25.32
CA ILE A 114 -17.09 -12.28 -25.75
C ILE A 114 -17.45 -13.42 -24.79
N ASN A 115 -18.74 -13.61 -24.50
CA ASN A 115 -19.22 -14.71 -23.66
C ASN A 115 -19.19 -16.08 -24.38
N ASP A 116 -19.32 -17.18 -23.65
CA ASP A 116 -19.29 -18.55 -24.17
C ASP A 116 -20.42 -18.79 -25.19
N ALA A 117 -21.56 -18.11 -25.04
CA ALA A 117 -22.67 -18.20 -25.99
C ALA A 117 -22.43 -17.39 -27.29
N GLY A 118 -21.40 -16.56 -27.36
CA GLY A 118 -21.07 -15.74 -28.51
C GLY A 118 -22.06 -14.61 -28.81
N ASN A 119 -22.98 -14.31 -27.89
CA ASN A 119 -24.09 -13.37 -28.10
C ASN A 119 -24.03 -12.12 -27.21
N SER A 120 -23.06 -12.05 -26.29
CA SER A 120 -22.84 -10.93 -25.39
C SER A 120 -21.38 -10.88 -24.93
N HIS A 121 -21.11 -10.08 -23.91
CA HIS A 121 -19.78 -9.89 -23.33
C HIS A 121 -19.77 -10.16 -21.83
N TYR A 122 -18.58 -10.26 -21.25
CA TYR A 122 -18.41 -10.38 -19.82
C TYR A 122 -18.91 -9.11 -19.11
N THR A 123 -19.25 -9.24 -17.83
CA THR A 123 -19.71 -8.12 -16.98
C THR A 123 -18.67 -7.75 -15.93
N ALA A 124 -18.48 -6.46 -15.69
CA ALA A 124 -17.64 -5.97 -14.59
C ALA A 124 -18.42 -5.88 -13.28
N LEU A 125 -17.88 -6.43 -12.19
CA LEU A 125 -18.47 -6.34 -10.86
C LEU A 125 -17.44 -5.89 -9.82
N ILE A 126 -17.88 -5.09 -8.86
CA ILE A 126 -17.03 -4.78 -7.71
C ILE A 126 -16.95 -6.00 -6.79
N GLY A 127 -15.75 -6.35 -6.34
CA GLY A 127 -15.55 -7.46 -5.42
C GLY A 127 -15.41 -7.00 -3.96
N GLN A 128 -15.72 -7.88 -3.02
CA GLN A 128 -15.59 -7.61 -1.59
C GLN A 128 -14.13 -7.42 -1.16
N GLY A 129 -13.90 -6.53 -0.17
CA GLY A 129 -12.56 -6.10 0.25
C GLY A 129 -11.90 -6.89 1.38
N VAL A 130 -12.68 -7.59 2.21
CA VAL A 130 -12.23 -8.11 3.51
C VAL A 130 -12.22 -9.64 3.52
N ASP A 131 -11.23 -10.29 2.89
CA ASP A 131 -11.18 -11.76 2.87
C ASP A 131 -9.89 -12.47 2.41
N GLY A 132 -8.69 -11.87 2.54
CA GLY A 132 -7.43 -12.58 2.26
C GLY A 132 -7.25 -13.05 0.80
N ARG A 133 -8.01 -12.48 -0.14
CA ARG A 133 -7.91 -12.78 -1.58
C ARG A 133 -6.67 -12.15 -2.22
N ALA A 134 -6.08 -12.85 -3.17
CA ALA A 134 -4.93 -12.38 -3.95
C ALA A 134 -5.19 -11.01 -4.58
N ARG A 135 -6.35 -10.82 -5.21
CA ARG A 135 -6.75 -9.57 -5.86
C ARG A 135 -6.71 -8.36 -4.90
N ASN A 136 -7.19 -8.54 -3.66
CA ASN A 136 -7.22 -7.46 -2.67
C ASN A 136 -5.81 -7.19 -2.16
N TRP A 137 -5.03 -8.23 -1.92
CA TRP A 137 -3.64 -8.06 -1.51
C TRP A 137 -2.78 -7.37 -2.58
N LEU A 138 -2.89 -7.77 -3.84
CA LEU A 138 -2.13 -7.19 -4.96
C LEU A 138 -2.42 -5.70 -5.12
N TYR A 139 -3.70 -5.30 -5.08
CA TYR A 139 -4.02 -3.87 -5.15
C TYR A 139 -3.71 -3.14 -3.85
N GLY A 140 -4.10 -3.67 -2.69
CA GLY A 140 -3.94 -2.99 -1.41
C GLY A 140 -2.49 -2.82 -1.00
N VAL A 141 -1.73 -3.92 -1.01
CA VAL A 141 -0.33 -3.96 -0.56
C VAL A 141 0.63 -3.55 -1.66
N CYS A 142 0.53 -4.12 -2.86
CA CYS A 142 1.50 -3.86 -3.93
C CYS A 142 1.15 -2.62 -4.78
N GLY A 143 -0.10 -2.14 -4.73
CA GLY A 143 -0.56 -1.06 -5.59
C GLY A 143 -0.84 -1.46 -7.03
N THR A 144 -0.83 -2.76 -7.33
CA THR A 144 -1.08 -3.31 -8.66
C THR A 144 -2.57 -3.30 -8.97
N PHE A 145 -2.97 -2.63 -10.05
CA PHE A 145 -4.36 -2.66 -10.53
C PHE A 145 -4.71 -4.06 -11.00
N THR A 146 -5.45 -4.80 -10.16
CA THR A 146 -5.68 -6.23 -10.34
C THR A 146 -7.12 -6.53 -10.72
N TYR A 147 -7.32 -7.34 -11.76
CA TYR A 147 -8.62 -7.81 -12.21
C TYR A 147 -8.72 -9.32 -12.08
N CYS A 148 -9.72 -9.78 -11.33
CA CYS A 148 -10.00 -11.21 -11.21
C CYS A 148 -11.06 -11.58 -12.26
N ILE A 149 -10.69 -12.41 -13.23
CA ILE A 149 -11.59 -12.80 -14.31
C ILE A 149 -12.10 -14.22 -14.02
N GLU A 150 -13.38 -14.35 -13.70
CA GLU A 150 -14.08 -15.64 -13.67
C GLU A 150 -14.41 -16.03 -15.11
N VAL A 151 -13.67 -16.97 -15.67
CA VAL A 151 -13.83 -17.41 -17.06
C VAL A 151 -14.94 -18.45 -17.16
N SER A 152 -15.64 -18.42 -18.29
CA SER A 152 -16.65 -19.38 -18.69
C SER A 152 -17.83 -19.54 -17.72
N THR A 153 -18.93 -20.06 -18.21
CA THR A 153 -20.07 -20.47 -17.38
C THR A 153 -19.84 -21.81 -16.66
N THR A 154 -18.80 -22.56 -17.04
CA THR A 154 -18.50 -23.90 -16.49
C THR A 154 -17.26 -23.86 -15.61
N THR A 155 -17.26 -24.55 -14.46
CA THR A 155 -16.12 -24.57 -13.52
C THR A 155 -14.91 -25.35 -14.03
N ILE A 156 -15.13 -26.50 -14.66
CA ILE A 156 -14.08 -27.32 -15.29
C ILE A 156 -14.47 -27.46 -16.75
N GLN A 157 -13.79 -26.70 -17.60
CA GLN A 157 -14.15 -26.59 -19.00
C GLN A 157 -13.72 -27.85 -19.76
N PRO A 158 -14.56 -28.37 -20.66
CA PRO A 158 -14.15 -29.44 -21.54
C PRO A 158 -13.04 -28.94 -22.49
N GLY A 159 -12.11 -29.83 -22.86
CA GLY A 159 -10.91 -29.43 -23.61
C GLY A 159 -11.17 -28.67 -24.90
N TRP A 160 -12.29 -28.94 -25.59
CA TRP A 160 -12.67 -28.25 -26.82
C TRP A 160 -13.04 -26.77 -26.64
N MET A 161 -13.32 -26.32 -25.42
CA MET A 161 -13.59 -24.90 -25.11
C MET A 161 -12.32 -24.09 -24.81
N VAL A 162 -11.21 -24.74 -24.48
CA VAL A 162 -10.04 -24.06 -23.89
C VAL A 162 -9.45 -23.01 -24.83
N ASP A 163 -9.20 -23.38 -26.08
CA ASP A 163 -8.59 -22.46 -27.06
C ASP A 163 -9.49 -21.25 -27.36
N ASP A 164 -10.80 -21.46 -27.44
CA ASP A 164 -11.79 -20.40 -27.63
C ASP A 164 -11.83 -19.44 -26.43
N ILE A 165 -11.84 -19.96 -25.20
CA ILE A 165 -11.77 -19.14 -23.97
C ILE A 165 -10.48 -18.31 -23.97
N CYS A 166 -9.34 -18.92 -24.27
CA CYS A 166 -8.07 -18.21 -24.35
C CYS A 166 -8.11 -17.10 -25.41
N GLN A 167 -8.64 -17.37 -26.60
CA GLN A 167 -8.75 -16.40 -27.68
C GLN A 167 -9.65 -15.21 -27.31
N ARG A 168 -10.78 -15.46 -26.65
CA ARG A 168 -11.69 -14.39 -26.20
C ARG A 168 -11.14 -13.57 -25.04
N ASN A 169 -10.28 -14.15 -24.20
CA ASN A 169 -9.73 -13.47 -23.03
C ASN A 169 -8.42 -12.70 -23.31
N VAL A 170 -7.61 -13.15 -24.27
CA VAL A 170 -6.29 -12.54 -24.54
C VAL A 170 -6.40 -11.08 -25.00
N VAL A 171 -7.49 -10.70 -25.67
CA VAL A 171 -7.76 -9.30 -26.06
C VAL A 171 -7.81 -8.37 -24.84
N GLY A 172 -8.31 -8.87 -23.71
CA GLY A 172 -8.33 -8.12 -22.46
C GLY A 172 -6.94 -7.91 -21.86
N ALA A 173 -6.07 -8.91 -21.97
CA ALA A 173 -4.68 -8.78 -21.55
C ALA A 173 -3.91 -7.75 -22.41
N TYR A 174 -4.10 -7.78 -23.74
CA TYR A 174 -3.52 -6.77 -24.64
C TYR A 174 -4.04 -5.36 -24.33
N TYR A 175 -5.33 -5.21 -24.05
CA TYR A 175 -5.90 -3.93 -23.65
C TYR A 175 -5.19 -3.35 -22.40
N LEU A 176 -4.91 -4.15 -21.38
CA LEU A 176 -4.17 -3.68 -20.20
C LEU A 176 -2.71 -3.34 -20.52
N LEU A 177 -2.06 -4.07 -21.43
CA LEU A 177 -0.71 -3.74 -21.90
C LEU A 177 -0.68 -2.41 -22.65
N GLU A 178 -1.65 -2.17 -23.53
CA GLU A 178 -1.78 -0.89 -24.25
C GLU A 178 -2.01 0.29 -23.30
N ARG A 179 -2.64 0.06 -22.14
CA ARG A 179 -2.81 1.10 -21.14
C ARG A 179 -1.49 1.63 -20.57
N MET A 180 -0.41 0.85 -20.64
CA MET A 180 0.93 1.30 -20.23
C MET A 180 1.48 2.43 -21.10
N SER A 181 0.99 2.55 -22.33
CA SER A 181 1.35 3.63 -23.26
C SER A 181 0.43 4.84 -23.17
N GLY A 182 -0.60 4.82 -22.31
CA GLY A 182 -1.58 5.89 -22.22
C GLY A 182 -1.36 6.85 -21.04
N CYS A 183 -2.45 7.43 -20.57
CA CYS A 183 -2.43 8.54 -19.62
C CYS A 183 -1.92 8.17 -18.23
N GLY A 184 -1.16 9.07 -17.63
CA GLY A 184 -0.67 8.94 -16.26
C GLY A 184 0.44 9.94 -15.95
N ILE A 185 1.07 9.76 -14.81
CA ILE A 185 2.30 10.45 -14.43
C ILE A 185 3.42 9.43 -14.25
N THR A 186 4.64 9.85 -14.53
CA THR A 186 5.82 9.02 -14.28
C THR A 186 7.03 9.91 -14.09
N GLY A 187 8.07 9.41 -13.44
CA GLY A 187 9.23 10.22 -13.15
C GLY A 187 10.26 9.46 -12.35
N CYS A 188 11.32 10.16 -11.97
CA CYS A 188 12.29 9.66 -11.02
C CYS A 188 12.44 10.65 -9.85
N VAL A 189 12.68 10.12 -8.66
CA VAL A 189 12.93 10.90 -7.45
C VAL A 189 14.40 10.77 -7.06
N TYR A 190 15.09 11.89 -6.94
CA TYR A 190 16.51 11.94 -6.60
C TYR A 190 16.77 12.78 -5.34
N ASP A 191 17.89 12.52 -4.68
CA ASP A 191 18.48 13.41 -3.70
C ASP A 191 19.07 14.62 -4.42
N SER A 192 18.65 15.83 -4.05
CA SER A 192 19.01 17.06 -4.78
C SER A 192 20.50 17.39 -4.73
N LEU A 193 21.24 16.89 -3.73
CA LEU A 193 22.66 17.16 -3.55
C LEU A 193 23.54 16.09 -4.21
N THR A 194 23.23 14.82 -3.95
CA THR A 194 24.06 13.70 -4.40
C THR A 194 23.65 13.15 -5.76
N GLY A 195 22.43 13.45 -6.22
CA GLY A 195 21.86 12.87 -7.43
C GLY A 195 21.47 11.39 -7.30
N HIS A 196 21.60 10.80 -6.11
CA HIS A 196 21.26 9.39 -5.90
C HIS A 196 19.74 9.16 -5.96
N PRO A 197 19.31 8.02 -6.54
CA PRO A 197 17.89 7.65 -6.61
C PRO A 197 17.31 7.42 -5.21
N LEU A 198 16.06 7.83 -5.03
CA LEU A 198 15.36 7.74 -3.75
C LEU A 198 14.11 6.87 -3.88
N ARG A 199 13.95 5.91 -2.96
CA ARG A 199 12.65 5.35 -2.58
C ARG A 199 11.88 6.40 -1.77
N ALA A 200 10.86 6.99 -2.37
CA ALA A 200 10.01 8.04 -1.83
C ALA A 200 8.53 7.70 -2.09
N GLU A 201 7.66 8.08 -1.17
CA GLU A 201 6.22 7.94 -1.29
C GLU A 201 5.67 8.97 -2.28
N ILE A 202 4.78 8.52 -3.16
CA ILE A 202 4.07 9.30 -4.18
C ILE A 202 2.59 9.33 -3.79
N ILE A 203 2.10 10.47 -3.32
CA ILE A 203 0.72 10.66 -2.91
C ILE A 203 0.00 11.52 -3.93
N ILE A 204 -1.12 11.01 -4.43
CA ILE A 204 -1.98 11.76 -5.35
C ILE A 204 -3.26 12.05 -4.59
N GLU A 205 -3.62 13.34 -4.54
CA GLU A 205 -4.80 13.78 -3.81
C GLU A 205 -6.06 13.06 -4.33
N GLY A 206 -6.87 12.53 -3.41
CA GLY A 206 -8.07 11.75 -3.74
C GLY A 206 -7.82 10.28 -4.07
N TYR A 207 -6.57 9.84 -4.23
CA TYR A 207 -6.19 8.45 -4.56
C TYR A 207 -5.28 7.81 -3.50
N HIS A 208 -5.29 8.35 -2.29
CA HIS A 208 -4.47 7.89 -1.16
C HIS A 208 -5.35 7.46 0.02
N ASP A 209 -4.98 6.34 0.63
CA ASP A 209 -5.53 5.88 1.90
C ASP A 209 -4.35 5.66 2.86
N PRO A 210 -4.29 6.37 3.99
CA PRO A 210 -3.18 6.28 4.94
C PRO A 210 -3.10 4.93 5.69
N VAL A 211 -4.11 4.08 5.58
CA VAL A 211 -4.10 2.71 6.12
C VAL A 211 -3.41 1.73 5.16
N LEU A 212 -3.41 2.02 3.86
CA LEU A 212 -2.72 1.19 2.87
C LEU A 212 -1.22 1.49 2.83
N PRO A 213 -0.38 0.49 2.46
CA PRO A 213 1.03 0.75 2.19
C PRO A 213 1.24 1.85 1.14
N ALA A 214 2.19 2.72 1.43
CA ALA A 214 2.59 3.82 0.56
C ALA A 214 2.94 3.34 -0.86
N ARG A 215 2.46 4.05 -1.89
CA ARG A 215 2.93 3.87 -3.26
C ARG A 215 4.27 4.57 -3.39
N GLN A 216 5.31 3.85 -3.79
CA GLN A 216 6.68 4.36 -3.73
C GLN A 216 7.39 4.28 -5.08
N SER A 217 8.37 5.16 -5.28
CA SER A 217 9.41 4.95 -6.28
C SER A 217 10.30 3.77 -5.90
N GLU A 218 10.80 3.06 -6.91
CA GLU A 218 11.74 1.96 -6.70
C GLU A 218 13.15 2.49 -6.34
N PRO A 219 13.94 1.74 -5.55
CA PRO A 219 15.17 2.25 -4.94
C PRO A 219 16.38 2.31 -5.88
N MET A 220 16.43 1.53 -6.96
CA MET A 220 17.61 1.42 -7.83
C MET A 220 17.74 2.60 -8.80
N HIS A 221 16.62 3.16 -9.28
CA HIS A 221 16.61 4.28 -10.23
C HIS A 221 15.69 5.42 -9.79
N GLY A 222 15.01 5.29 -8.64
CA GLY A 222 14.07 6.30 -8.14
C GLY A 222 12.79 6.36 -8.98
N ARG A 223 12.56 5.38 -9.86
CA ARG A 223 11.49 5.42 -10.87
C ARG A 223 10.13 5.14 -10.24
N PHE A 224 9.11 5.85 -10.69
CA PHE A 224 7.71 5.52 -10.38
C PHE A 224 6.83 5.67 -11.62
N PHE A 225 5.71 4.93 -11.62
CA PHE A 225 4.68 5.01 -12.65
C PHE A 225 3.32 5.04 -11.99
N ARG A 226 2.44 5.93 -12.46
CA ARG A 226 1.04 5.94 -12.07
C ARG A 226 0.17 6.21 -13.28
N ILE A 227 -0.60 5.20 -13.67
CA ILE A 227 -1.66 5.37 -14.67
C ILE A 227 -2.84 6.10 -14.01
N LEU A 228 -3.36 7.11 -14.70
CA LEU A 228 -4.46 7.96 -14.25
C LEU A 228 -5.41 8.25 -15.42
N SER A 229 -6.60 8.75 -15.14
CA SER A 229 -7.45 9.35 -16.17
C SER A 229 -6.90 10.73 -16.56
N PRO A 230 -7.20 11.24 -17.77
CA PRO A 230 -6.95 12.64 -18.10
C PRO A 230 -7.56 13.58 -17.07
N GLY A 231 -6.82 14.60 -16.66
CA GLY A 231 -7.25 15.50 -15.59
C GLY A 231 -6.11 16.33 -15.02
N ILE A 232 -6.41 17.05 -13.93
CA ILE A 232 -5.46 17.87 -13.19
C ILE A 232 -5.33 17.28 -11.80
N TYR A 233 -4.10 17.07 -11.34
CA TYR A 233 -3.80 16.38 -10.09
C TYR A 233 -2.80 17.17 -9.23
N ASN A 234 -3.02 17.14 -7.92
CA ASN A 234 -2.02 17.53 -6.94
C ASN A 234 -1.27 16.30 -6.46
N VAL A 235 0.06 16.41 -6.41
CA VAL A 235 0.96 15.32 -6.03
C VAL A 235 1.89 15.77 -4.92
N GLU A 236 1.92 15.01 -3.84
CA GLU A 236 2.88 15.17 -2.75
C GLU A 236 3.94 14.06 -2.84
N ILE A 237 5.22 14.43 -2.74
CA ILE A 237 6.34 13.49 -2.68
C ILE A 237 6.96 13.55 -1.28
N ARG A 238 6.94 12.42 -0.57
CA ARG A 238 7.44 12.33 0.81
C ARG A 238 8.57 11.31 0.93
N LYS A 239 9.58 11.66 1.74
CA LYS A 239 10.58 10.71 2.21
C LYS A 239 11.06 11.11 3.60
N ASN A 240 11.15 10.15 4.51
CA ASN A 240 11.74 10.39 5.83
C ASN A 240 13.17 10.96 5.68
N GLY A 241 13.47 12.06 6.38
CA GLY A 241 14.75 12.77 6.33
C GLY A 241 14.84 13.83 5.21
N TYR A 242 13.77 14.05 4.45
CA TYR A 242 13.71 15.00 3.34
C TYR A 242 12.56 15.99 3.51
N VAL A 243 12.75 17.20 2.98
CA VAL A 243 11.65 18.17 2.83
C VAL A 243 10.67 17.64 1.80
N SER A 244 9.39 17.59 2.14
CA SER A 244 8.34 17.11 1.23
C SER A 244 8.11 18.11 0.11
N GLN A 245 7.90 17.62 -1.11
CA GLN A 245 7.64 18.45 -2.28
C GLN A 245 6.16 18.35 -2.68
N TYR A 246 5.53 19.50 -2.89
CA TYR A 246 4.16 19.59 -3.38
C TYR A 246 4.18 20.10 -4.82
N LEU A 247 3.61 19.28 -5.71
CA LEU A 247 3.43 19.58 -7.11
C LEU A 247 1.94 19.85 -7.34
N HIS A 248 1.62 21.06 -7.75
CA HIS A 248 0.24 21.49 -8.00
C HIS A 248 -0.07 21.50 -9.49
N ASP A 249 -1.34 21.31 -9.80
CA ASP A 249 -1.88 21.45 -11.15
C ASP A 249 -1.17 20.60 -12.22
N ILE A 250 -0.77 19.38 -11.86
CA ILE A 250 -0.14 18.44 -12.80
C ILE A 250 -1.19 17.96 -13.81
N ILE A 251 -1.00 18.35 -15.07
CA ILE A 251 -1.87 17.99 -16.18
C ILE A 251 -1.51 16.59 -16.66
N VAL A 252 -2.50 15.69 -16.67
CA VAL A 252 -2.43 14.38 -17.32
C VAL A 252 -3.22 14.45 -18.61
N GLY A 253 -2.51 14.27 -19.73
CA GLY A 253 -3.09 14.28 -21.08
C GLY A 253 -3.79 12.98 -21.47
N ASN A 254 -4.12 12.85 -22.76
CA ASN A 254 -4.92 11.74 -23.27
C ASN A 254 -4.14 10.52 -23.77
N ASN A 255 -2.85 10.65 -24.11
CA ASN A 255 -2.12 9.60 -24.84
C ASN A 255 -0.64 9.48 -24.45
N GLU A 256 -0.20 10.12 -23.38
CA GLU A 256 1.17 10.02 -22.92
C GLU A 256 1.26 10.18 -21.40
N LEU A 257 2.35 9.64 -20.83
CA LEU A 257 2.67 9.84 -19.43
C LEU A 257 3.33 11.21 -19.25
N THR A 258 2.75 12.03 -18.37
CA THR A 258 3.37 13.28 -17.95
C THR A 258 4.64 12.97 -17.15
N GLN A 259 5.80 13.40 -17.66
CA GLN A 259 7.09 13.20 -17.01
C GLN A 259 7.31 14.23 -15.90
N LEU A 260 7.64 13.76 -14.71
CA LEU A 260 7.95 14.56 -13.54
C LEU A 260 9.43 14.41 -13.18
N THR A 261 10.13 15.54 -13.07
CA THR A 261 11.51 15.58 -12.55
C THR A 261 11.45 16.03 -11.11
N ILE A 262 11.78 15.14 -10.18
CA ILE A 262 11.62 15.37 -8.75
C ILE A 262 12.97 15.26 -8.08
N SER A 263 13.30 16.23 -7.24
CA SER A 263 14.52 16.23 -6.44
C SER A 263 14.18 16.70 -5.03
N LEU A 264 14.47 15.86 -4.05
CA LEU A 264 14.21 16.14 -2.65
C LEU A 264 15.49 16.60 -1.97
N SER A 265 15.41 17.72 -1.25
CA SER A 265 16.47 18.17 -0.36
C SER A 265 16.33 17.48 0.99
N LYS A 266 17.47 17.05 1.56
CA LYS A 266 17.48 16.61 2.95
C LYS A 266 16.93 17.72 3.83
N ALA A 267 16.17 17.34 4.85
CA ALA A 267 15.77 18.28 5.87
C ALA A 267 17.04 18.71 6.62
N GLU A 268 17.55 19.92 6.35
CA GLU A 268 18.68 20.47 7.08
C GLU A 268 18.24 20.99 8.45
N PHE A 269 19.08 20.74 9.46
CA PHE A 269 19.05 21.45 10.72
C PHE A 269 19.47 22.90 10.47
N GLU A 270 18.57 23.86 10.58
CA GLU A 270 19.00 25.14 11.14
C GLU A 270 19.24 24.90 12.63
N LEU A 271 20.49 24.62 12.99
CA LEU A 271 20.94 24.89 14.35
C LEU A 271 20.68 26.38 14.57
N LEU A 272 19.62 26.71 15.31
CA LEU A 272 19.44 28.04 15.85
C LEU A 272 20.73 28.37 16.61
N LYS A 273 21.53 29.29 16.06
CA LYS A 273 22.65 29.90 16.78
C LYS A 273 22.05 30.78 17.87
N GLU A 274 21.67 30.19 18.99
CA GLU A 274 21.37 30.94 20.21
C GLU A 274 22.30 30.48 21.33
N ASN A 275 22.88 31.49 21.98
CA ASN A 275 23.93 31.42 22.99
C ASN A 275 23.47 30.81 24.34
N ASP A 276 22.38 30.04 24.36
CA ASP A 276 21.86 29.47 25.60
C ASP A 276 22.46 28.07 25.83
N THR A 277 23.36 28.00 26.80
CA THR A 277 24.17 26.81 27.13
C THR A 277 23.37 25.64 27.73
N ASN A 278 22.05 25.81 27.92
CA ASN A 278 21.12 24.78 28.38
C ASN A 278 19.73 24.99 27.73
N SER A 279 19.57 24.60 26.46
CA SER A 279 18.28 24.69 25.76
C SER A 279 17.90 23.39 25.05
N ILE A 280 16.60 23.22 24.85
CA ILE A 280 15.99 22.15 24.05
C ILE A 280 15.54 22.79 22.74
N LEU A 281 16.16 22.42 21.63
CA LEU A 281 15.77 22.89 20.30
C LEU A 281 14.93 21.81 19.61
N VAL A 282 13.83 22.23 18.98
CA VAL A 282 12.90 21.32 18.29
C VAL A 282 12.72 21.78 16.84
N ASN A 283 12.94 20.88 15.89
CA ASN A 283 12.81 21.18 14.46
C ASN A 283 12.36 19.93 13.68
N PRO A 284 11.40 20.03 12.74
CA PRO A 284 10.53 21.17 12.45
C PRO A 284 9.54 21.46 13.57
N ASN A 285 9.15 22.73 13.70
CA ASN A 285 8.04 23.15 14.55
C ASN A 285 7.30 24.33 13.88
N PRO A 286 6.14 24.11 13.26
CA PRO A 286 5.31 22.90 13.38
C PRO A 286 5.85 21.67 12.65
N ALA A 287 5.66 20.49 13.24
CA ALA A 287 6.05 19.21 12.70
C ALA A 287 4.88 18.44 12.08
N ARG A 288 5.17 17.50 11.17
CA ARG A 288 4.15 16.58 10.64
C ARG A 288 4.28 15.16 11.18
N ASN A 289 5.41 14.54 10.88
CA ASN A 289 5.64 13.13 11.19
C ASN A 289 6.87 12.90 12.06
N ILE A 290 7.80 13.86 12.09
CA ILE A 290 9.06 13.72 12.80
C ILE A 290 9.42 15.07 13.41
N ILE A 291 9.89 15.02 14.65
CA ILE A 291 10.50 16.12 15.38
C ILE A 291 11.89 15.67 15.78
N LEU A 292 12.88 16.48 15.47
CA LEU A 292 14.23 16.35 15.97
C LEU A 292 14.34 17.22 17.22
N ILE A 293 14.78 16.61 18.31
CA ILE A 293 15.00 17.28 19.59
C ILE A 293 16.51 17.31 19.80
N HIS A 294 17.10 18.51 19.78
CA HIS A 294 18.51 18.73 20.02
C HIS A 294 18.72 19.34 21.41
N LEU A 295 19.67 18.79 22.17
CA LEU A 295 20.04 19.21 23.51
C LEU A 295 21.42 19.90 23.46
N ASN A 296 21.45 21.20 23.73
CA ASN A 296 22.68 22.00 23.71
C ASN A 296 23.65 21.59 24.82
N LYS A 297 24.97 21.53 24.54
CA LYS A 297 26.00 21.18 25.54
C LYS A 297 26.37 22.37 26.46
N PRO A 298 26.73 22.11 27.73
CA PRO A 298 26.83 20.82 28.41
C PRO A 298 25.51 20.46 29.12
N SER A 299 24.62 19.74 28.43
CA SER A 299 23.33 19.37 28.98
C SER A 299 23.46 18.19 29.93
N ASN A 300 23.27 18.43 31.23
CA ASN A 300 23.15 17.37 32.26
C ASN A 300 21.69 16.88 32.36
N PHE A 301 21.03 16.62 31.23
CA PHE A 301 19.66 16.11 31.26
C PHE A 301 19.66 14.66 31.74
N SER A 302 18.96 14.38 32.84
CA SER A 302 18.70 13.01 33.30
C SER A 302 17.62 12.35 32.46
N SER A 303 16.64 13.12 31.99
CA SER A 303 15.58 12.61 31.13
C SER A 303 15.00 13.66 30.19
N ILE A 304 14.48 13.20 29.06
CA ILE A 304 13.61 13.95 28.15
C ILE A 304 12.28 13.22 28.03
N SER A 305 11.18 13.91 28.30
CA SER A 305 9.84 13.34 28.24
C SER A 305 8.92 14.22 27.40
N ILE A 306 7.97 13.60 26.70
CA ILE A 306 7.06 14.29 25.80
C ILE A 306 5.64 14.14 26.29
N TYR A 307 4.94 15.28 26.39
CA TYR A 307 3.60 15.36 26.93
C TYR A 307 2.62 15.95 25.92
N ASP A 308 1.36 15.53 26.00
CA ASP A 308 0.26 16.22 25.33
C ASP A 308 -0.15 17.51 26.06
N SER A 309 -1.08 18.26 25.47
CA SER A 309 -1.57 19.52 26.05
C SER A 309 -2.35 19.37 27.35
N VAL A 310 -2.74 18.15 27.72
CA VAL A 310 -3.48 17.82 28.94
C VAL A 310 -2.54 17.28 30.03
N GLY A 311 -1.24 17.16 29.73
CA GLY A 311 -0.20 16.73 30.68
C GLY A 311 -0.01 15.22 30.75
N ARG A 312 -0.55 14.43 29.82
CA ARG A 312 -0.28 12.98 29.74
C ARG A 312 1.08 12.74 29.10
N SER A 313 1.91 11.90 29.73
CA SER A 313 3.18 11.45 29.15
C SER A 313 2.92 10.50 27.97
N LEU A 314 3.65 10.72 26.88
CA LEU A 314 3.58 9.94 25.65
C LEU A 314 4.78 9.03 25.51
N ILE A 315 5.97 9.55 25.79
CA ILE A 315 7.24 8.83 25.71
C ILE A 315 8.31 9.54 26.54
N SER A 316 9.24 8.77 27.09
CA SER A 316 10.37 9.25 27.90
C SER A 316 11.68 8.60 27.47
N PHE A 317 12.76 9.37 27.52
CA PHE A 317 14.13 8.98 27.19
C PHE A 317 15.01 9.27 28.41
N GLU A 318 15.51 8.23 29.06
CA GLU A 318 16.46 8.33 30.17
C GLU A 318 17.89 8.42 29.62
N ASP A 319 18.75 9.19 30.29
CA ASP A 319 20.13 9.46 29.88
C ASP A 319 20.27 9.80 28.38
N PRO A 320 19.51 10.78 27.87
CA PRO A 320 19.36 11.00 26.44
C PRO A 320 20.67 11.42 25.77
N THR A 321 20.86 10.95 24.55
CA THR A 321 21.87 11.51 23.64
C THR A 321 21.52 12.95 23.27
N ASN A 322 22.51 13.71 22.81
CA ASN A 322 22.32 15.10 22.36
C ASN A 322 21.25 15.28 21.27
N ASP A 323 21.03 14.26 20.46
CA ASP A 323 20.04 14.26 19.39
C ASP A 323 19.03 13.13 19.62
N ILE A 324 17.75 13.47 19.61
CA ILE A 324 16.64 12.52 19.70
C ILE A 324 15.74 12.72 18.48
N VAL A 325 15.43 11.62 17.80
CA VAL A 325 14.46 11.60 16.70
C VAL A 325 13.13 11.06 17.22
N TRP A 326 12.13 11.94 17.34
CA TRP A 326 10.79 11.53 17.74
C TRP A 326 9.85 11.46 16.55
N GLN A 327 9.27 10.29 16.28
CA GLN A 327 8.41 10.04 15.11
C GLN A 327 6.94 10.40 15.34
N CYS A 328 6.65 11.33 16.26
CA CYS A 328 5.28 11.69 16.64
C CYS A 328 4.41 10.46 16.98
N ILE A 329 4.98 9.51 17.74
CA ILE A 329 4.33 8.30 18.24
C ILE A 329 4.41 8.25 19.77
N ASP A 330 3.47 7.56 20.41
CA ASP A 330 3.55 7.24 21.84
C ASP A 330 4.35 5.95 22.10
N ASP A 331 4.54 5.63 23.37
CA ASP A 331 5.19 4.42 23.89
C ASP A 331 4.60 3.09 23.40
N ALA A 332 3.34 3.09 22.95
CA ALA A 332 2.65 1.97 22.35
C ALA A 332 2.77 1.93 20.81
N ASN A 333 3.68 2.71 20.23
CA ASN A 333 3.87 2.88 18.79
C ASN A 333 2.62 3.42 18.06
N ARG A 334 1.71 4.09 18.76
CA ARG A 334 0.54 4.72 18.16
C ARG A 334 0.88 6.13 17.75
N LYS A 335 0.40 6.49 16.58
CA LYS A 335 0.45 7.81 15.98
C LYS A 335 -0.32 8.84 16.84
N ILE A 336 0.32 9.93 17.26
CA ILE A 336 -0.33 11.01 18.06
C ILE A 336 -1.21 11.91 17.18
N ALA A 337 -2.15 12.66 17.78
CA ALA A 337 -3.09 13.52 17.04
C ALA A 337 -2.51 14.89 16.65
N ASN A 338 -3.24 15.66 15.83
CA ASN A 338 -2.90 17.07 15.58
C ASN A 338 -3.07 17.87 16.87
N GLY A 339 -2.09 18.69 17.22
CA GLY A 339 -2.15 19.42 18.47
C GLY A 339 -0.84 20.03 18.94
N VAL A 340 -0.88 20.55 20.16
CA VAL A 340 0.29 21.09 20.84
C VAL A 340 0.82 20.04 21.82
N TYR A 341 2.12 19.84 21.77
CA TYR A 341 2.88 18.94 22.62
C TYR A 341 4.01 19.70 23.31
N TYR A 342 4.54 19.12 24.37
CA TYR A 342 5.60 19.71 25.17
C TYR A 342 6.72 18.71 25.36
N VAL A 343 7.91 19.06 24.87
CA VAL A 343 9.15 18.35 25.18
C VAL A 343 9.69 18.94 26.46
N ILE A 344 9.91 18.09 27.45
CA ILE A 344 10.32 18.48 28.79
C ILE A 344 11.62 17.77 29.11
N GLY A 345 12.67 18.54 29.37
CA GLY A 345 13.94 18.02 29.86
C GLY A 345 14.13 18.31 31.33
N GLU A 346 14.51 17.29 32.09
CA GLU A 346 14.85 17.41 33.50
C GLU A 346 16.36 17.30 33.69
N THR A 347 16.92 18.23 34.43
CA THR A 347 18.30 18.19 34.94
C THR A 347 18.24 18.16 36.46
N ILE A 348 19.40 17.97 37.12
CA ILE A 348 19.49 17.96 38.59
C ILE A 348 18.91 19.24 39.22
N ASP A 349 19.05 20.39 38.56
CA ASP A 349 18.73 21.70 39.14
C ASP A 349 17.52 22.41 38.49
N GLN A 350 17.07 21.97 37.31
CA GLN A 350 16.04 22.68 36.54
C GLN A 350 15.25 21.77 35.60
N ARG A 351 14.04 22.23 35.25
CA ARG A 351 13.16 21.65 34.24
C ARG A 351 12.98 22.64 33.08
N LEU A 352 13.30 22.21 31.87
CA LEU A 352 13.18 22.99 30.64
C LEU A 352 12.01 22.46 29.81
N ILE A 353 11.27 23.38 29.18
CA ILE A 353 10.05 23.04 28.43
C ILE A 353 10.13 23.70 27.06
N GLN A 354 9.96 22.90 26.02
CA GLN A 354 9.88 23.36 24.65
C GLN A 354 8.55 22.94 24.02
N LYS A 355 7.79 23.93 23.54
CA LYS A 355 6.50 23.70 22.87
C LYS A 355 6.76 23.18 21.45
N VAL A 356 5.98 22.18 21.04
CA VAL A 356 5.94 21.68 19.66
C VAL A 356 4.51 21.65 19.17
N VAL A 357 4.30 22.01 17.91
CA VAL A 357 3.00 21.91 17.24
C VAL A 357 3.10 20.79 16.22
N VAL A 358 2.15 19.86 16.22
CA VAL A 358 2.08 18.75 15.26
C VAL A 358 0.82 18.92 14.39
N PHE A 359 1.04 18.98 13.08
CA PHE A 359 0.01 19.01 12.05
C PHE A 359 0.16 17.81 11.13
N ARG A 360 -0.86 16.98 11.05
CA ARG A 360 -1.00 15.95 10.02
C ARG A 360 -2.05 16.33 9.02
#